data_AF-V5HRR1-F1
#
_entry.id   AF-V5HRR1-F1
#
_cell.length_a   1.000
_cell.length_b   1.000
_cell.length_c   1.000
_cell.angle_alpha   90.00
_cell.angle_beta   90.00
_cell.angle_gamma   90.00
#
_symmetry.space_group_name_H-M   'P 1'
#
loop_
_entity.id
_entity.type
_entity.pdbx_description
1 polymer ?
#
loop_
_entity_poly.entity_id
_entity_poly.type
_entity_poly.pdbx_seq_one_letter_code
_entity_poly.pdbx_strand_id
1 'polypeptide(L)'
;MVKTCPDQDHRKWEWHTLESSYAAITASVHEALSKYLAHMCKCSHSLPWESKSRELLRWEDFEVGNPSTDSGLLVYHGNYRETSSPVTLLAFEKSRQVSVQAMDHRTVLSFVDSSRDALVVVLPRGTVSSVSNCSLHTSPQHVAYILLQLIGTLESLQCSGITRVDRTIENCWLAQWDEHQPQLVYLHCKSASGVPTPHGSQPSLCQHVQATLLQLLRCSKDSDLSSQSGFKIFGIVMELLVEEKPQALSWAKLLLQYY
;
A
#
# COMPACT_ATOMS: atom_id res chain seq x y z
N MET A 1 -20.80 -38.90 -11.08
CA MET A 1 -19.60 -38.60 -10.27
C MET A 1 -18.56 -37.99 -11.19
N VAL A 2 -18.38 -36.67 -11.12
CA VAL A 2 -17.42 -35.92 -11.94
C VAL A 2 -16.07 -35.97 -11.22
N LYS A 3 -15.04 -36.47 -11.91
CA LYS A 3 -13.65 -36.52 -11.41
C LYS A 3 -13.11 -35.09 -11.29
N THR A 4 -12.71 -34.69 -10.09
CA THR A 4 -12.20 -33.36 -9.72
C THR A 4 -10.68 -33.29 -9.52
N CYS A 5 -9.91 -34.21 -10.10
CA CYS A 5 -8.44 -34.13 -10.03
C CYS A 5 -7.88 -33.75 -11.41
N PRO A 6 -7.10 -32.67 -11.53
CA PRO A 6 -6.38 -32.38 -12.76
C PRO A 6 -5.28 -33.42 -12.96
N ASP A 7 -5.09 -33.85 -14.22
CA ASP A 7 -4.05 -34.78 -14.63
C ASP A 7 -2.68 -34.34 -14.09
N GLN A 8 -2.12 -35.14 -13.18
CA GLN A 8 -0.73 -35.02 -12.78
C GLN A 8 0.12 -35.67 -13.87
N ASP A 9 0.71 -34.85 -14.74
CA ASP A 9 1.89 -35.24 -15.51
C ASP A 9 3.01 -35.60 -14.50
N HIS A 10 3.07 -36.88 -14.14
CA HIS A 10 4.11 -37.42 -13.28
C HIS A 10 5.45 -37.43 -14.03
N ARG A 11 6.14 -36.29 -14.09
CA ARG A 11 7.60 -36.29 -14.28
C ARG A 11 8.18 -37.11 -13.13
N LYS A 12 8.78 -38.26 -13.43
CA LYS A 12 9.54 -39.04 -12.44
C LYS A 12 10.74 -38.19 -12.02
N TRP A 13 10.68 -37.64 -10.82
CA TRP A 13 11.82 -36.97 -10.20
C TRP A 13 12.75 -38.08 -9.70
N GLU A 14 13.92 -38.22 -10.31
CA GLU A 14 14.91 -39.18 -9.84
C GLU A 14 15.80 -38.51 -8.78
N TRP A 15 15.67 -38.98 -7.54
CA TRP A 15 16.25 -38.39 -6.33
C TRP A 15 17.67 -38.92 -6.08
N HIS A 16 18.59 -38.71 -7.03
CA HIS A 16 19.92 -39.35 -7.00
C HIS A 16 20.91 -38.68 -6.03
N THR A 17 20.73 -37.41 -5.69
CA THR A 17 21.61 -36.66 -4.77
C THR A 17 20.81 -35.77 -3.82
N LEU A 18 21.41 -35.42 -2.67
CA LEU A 18 20.78 -34.52 -1.71
C LEU A 18 20.55 -33.11 -2.31
N GLU A 19 21.48 -32.63 -3.12
CA GLU A 19 21.38 -31.35 -3.82
C GLU A 19 20.27 -31.36 -4.88
N SER A 20 20.18 -32.42 -5.70
CA SER A 20 19.09 -32.57 -6.69
C SER A 20 17.73 -32.68 -6.00
N SER A 21 17.69 -33.30 -4.82
CA SER A 21 16.50 -33.40 -3.99
C SER A 21 16.06 -32.04 -3.44
N TYR A 22 17.01 -31.27 -2.91
CA TYR A 22 16.73 -29.93 -2.39
C TYR A 22 16.25 -28.98 -3.50
N ALA A 23 16.88 -29.03 -4.68
CA ALA A 23 16.48 -28.23 -5.84
C ALA A 23 15.06 -28.58 -6.31
N ALA A 24 14.73 -29.88 -6.36
CA ALA A 24 13.40 -30.37 -6.74
C ALA A 24 12.30 -29.92 -5.77
N ILE A 25 12.56 -30.03 -4.46
CA ILE A 25 11.63 -29.58 -3.42
C ILE A 25 11.45 -28.06 -3.51
N THR A 26 12.54 -27.30 -3.66
CA THR A 26 12.48 -25.84 -3.76
C THR A 26 11.67 -25.39 -4.98
N ALA A 27 11.89 -26.02 -6.14
CA ALA A 27 11.13 -25.74 -7.36
C ALA A 27 9.64 -26.08 -7.19
N SER A 28 9.32 -27.23 -6.58
CA SER A 28 7.94 -27.64 -6.33
C SER A 28 7.22 -26.70 -5.35
N VAL A 29 7.89 -26.30 -4.27
CA VAL A 29 7.36 -25.32 -3.30
C VAL A 29 7.13 -23.96 -3.98
N HIS A 30 8.09 -23.49 -4.77
CA HIS A 30 7.95 -22.23 -5.51
C HIS A 30 6.78 -22.27 -6.51
N GLU A 31 6.62 -23.38 -7.23
CA GLU A 31 5.50 -23.58 -8.16
C GLU A 31 4.16 -23.63 -7.41
N ALA A 32 4.07 -24.37 -6.30
CA ALA A 32 2.87 -24.46 -5.48
C ALA A 32 2.49 -23.09 -4.90
N LEU A 33 3.47 -22.33 -4.39
CA LEU A 33 3.27 -21.00 -3.84
C LEU A 33 2.86 -20.01 -4.94
N SER A 34 3.47 -20.08 -6.12
CA SER A 34 3.08 -19.27 -7.28
C SER A 34 1.64 -19.58 -7.72
N LYS A 35 1.25 -20.86 -7.77
CA LYS A 35 -0.13 -21.28 -8.06
C LYS A 35 -1.11 -20.81 -6.98
N TYR A 36 -0.73 -20.91 -5.71
CA TYR A 36 -1.53 -20.43 -4.58
C TYR A 36 -1.71 -18.91 -4.63
N LEU A 37 -0.64 -18.15 -4.86
CA LEU A 37 -0.71 -16.70 -5.04
C LEU A 37 -1.55 -16.33 -6.27
N ALA A 38 -1.42 -17.03 -7.39
CA ALA A 38 -2.24 -16.82 -8.58
C ALA A 38 -3.72 -17.19 -8.34
N HIS A 39 -4.00 -18.18 -7.49
CA HIS A 39 -5.34 -18.57 -7.10
C HIS A 39 -5.96 -17.57 -6.12
N MET A 40 -5.24 -17.19 -5.06
CA MET A 40 -5.59 -16.08 -4.16
C MET A 40 -5.87 -14.81 -4.96
N CYS A 41 -5.00 -14.47 -5.90
CA CYS A 41 -5.23 -13.40 -6.86
C CYS A 41 -6.61 -13.50 -7.56
N LYS A 42 -7.04 -14.69 -7.98
CA LYS A 42 -8.32 -14.91 -8.67
C LYS A 42 -9.53 -15.08 -7.74
N CYS A 43 -9.32 -15.46 -6.47
CA CYS A 43 -10.38 -15.90 -5.55
C CYS A 43 -10.53 -14.99 -4.32
N SER A 44 -9.51 -14.21 -3.97
CA SER A 44 -9.58 -13.21 -2.89
C SER A 44 -10.43 -12.06 -3.39
N HIS A 45 -11.73 -12.17 -3.09
CA HIS A 45 -12.75 -11.14 -3.23
C HIS A 45 -12.78 -10.55 -4.64
N SER A 46 -13.49 -11.23 -5.55
CA SER A 46 -13.93 -10.62 -6.80
C SER A 46 -14.69 -9.35 -6.44
N LEU A 47 -13.99 -8.23 -6.50
CA LEU A 47 -14.63 -6.98 -6.20
C LEU A 47 -15.59 -6.69 -7.35
N PRO A 48 -16.72 -6.06 -7.03
CA PRO A 48 -17.87 -6.03 -7.93
C PRO A 48 -17.61 -5.31 -9.25
N TRP A 49 -16.52 -4.55 -9.33
CA TRP A 49 -16.08 -3.77 -10.49
C TRP A 49 -14.97 -4.45 -11.31
N GLU A 50 -14.58 -5.70 -11.01
CA GLU A 50 -13.59 -6.44 -11.83
C GLU A 50 -14.08 -6.72 -13.26
N SER A 51 -15.39 -6.60 -13.52
CA SER A 51 -16.00 -6.74 -14.86
C SER A 51 -15.70 -5.55 -15.79
N LYS A 52 -15.37 -4.37 -15.26
CA LYS A 52 -14.98 -3.19 -16.05
C LYS A 52 -13.49 -2.93 -15.93
N SER A 53 -12.83 -2.60 -17.04
CA SER A 53 -11.43 -2.14 -17.00
C SER A 53 -11.32 -0.88 -16.13
N ARG A 54 -10.16 -0.71 -15.46
CA ARG A 54 -9.84 0.45 -14.62
C ARG A 54 -10.11 1.80 -15.32
N GLU A 55 -10.08 1.81 -16.65
CA GLU A 55 -10.25 2.98 -17.53
C GLU A 55 -11.71 3.35 -17.83
N LEU A 56 -12.70 2.52 -17.45
CA LEU A 56 -14.12 2.73 -17.80
C LEU A 56 -14.99 3.23 -16.64
N LEU A 57 -14.47 3.26 -15.40
CA LEU A 57 -15.24 3.70 -14.24
C LEU A 57 -15.52 5.20 -14.29
N ARG A 58 -16.74 5.57 -13.92
CA ARG A 58 -17.17 6.96 -13.82
C ARG A 58 -17.92 7.21 -12.53
N TRP A 59 -18.04 8.48 -12.14
CA TRP A 59 -18.73 8.85 -10.92
C TRP A 59 -20.19 8.39 -10.91
N GLU A 60 -20.85 8.39 -12.08
CA GLU A 60 -22.26 8.01 -12.20
C GLU A 60 -22.49 6.52 -11.92
N ASP A 61 -21.45 5.69 -12.01
CA ASP A 61 -21.52 4.26 -11.65
C ASP A 61 -21.73 4.04 -10.14
N PHE A 62 -21.69 5.10 -9.33
CA PHE A 62 -21.79 5.03 -7.87
C PHE A 62 -23.01 5.79 -7.33
N GLU A 63 -23.62 5.21 -6.29
CA GLU A 63 -24.63 5.83 -5.44
C GLU A 63 -23.96 6.23 -4.12
N VAL A 64 -23.57 7.49 -4.00
CA VAL A 64 -22.87 8.00 -2.83
C VAL A 64 -23.73 8.99 -2.04
N GLY A 65 -23.58 8.95 -0.72
CA GLY A 65 -24.17 9.95 0.18
C GLY A 65 -23.36 11.24 0.24
N ASN A 66 -23.68 12.06 1.24
CA ASN A 66 -22.90 13.27 1.54
C ASN A 66 -21.47 12.90 1.93
N PRO A 67 -20.46 13.70 1.51
CA PRO A 67 -19.09 13.46 1.92
C PRO A 67 -18.90 13.72 3.41
N SER A 68 -18.07 12.92 4.05
CA SER A 68 -17.36 13.30 5.27
C SER A 68 -16.00 13.91 4.91
N THR A 69 -15.45 14.70 5.82
CA THR A 69 -14.10 15.26 5.67
C THR A 69 -13.23 14.73 6.79
N ASP A 70 -12.11 14.10 6.45
CA ASP A 70 -11.05 13.73 7.40
C ASP A 70 -9.75 14.38 6.95
N SER A 71 -9.20 15.27 7.78
CA SER A 71 -7.90 15.91 7.54
C SER A 71 -7.81 16.60 6.15
N GLY A 72 -8.93 17.12 5.64
CA GLY A 72 -9.04 17.76 4.33
C GLY A 72 -9.33 16.81 3.17
N LEU A 73 -9.39 15.50 3.39
CA LEU A 73 -9.81 14.50 2.41
C LEU A 73 -11.33 14.36 2.38
N LEU A 74 -11.91 14.42 1.18
CA LEU A 74 -13.32 14.11 0.96
C LEU A 74 -13.51 12.60 0.83
N VAL A 75 -14.25 12.03 1.78
CA VAL A 75 -14.58 10.61 1.84
C VAL A 75 -16.07 10.43 1.57
N TYR A 76 -16.40 9.61 0.59
CA TYR A 76 -17.77 9.28 0.23
C TYR A 76 -18.02 7.81 0.50
N HIS A 77 -19.11 7.53 1.18
CA HIS A 77 -19.60 6.18 1.37
C HIS A 77 -20.82 5.95 0.47
N GLY A 78 -20.84 4.81 -0.20
CA GLY A 78 -21.88 4.52 -1.17
C GLY A 78 -21.90 3.07 -1.62
N ASN A 79 -22.59 2.84 -2.72
CA ASN A 79 -22.67 1.55 -3.40
C ASN A 79 -22.28 1.68 -4.88
N TYR A 80 -21.61 0.67 -5.42
CA TYR A 80 -21.44 0.50 -6.87
C TYR A 80 -22.77 0.03 -7.47
N ARG A 81 -23.33 0.77 -8.43
CA ARG A 81 -24.70 0.57 -8.93
C ARG A 81 -24.93 -0.79 -9.56
N GLU A 82 -23.99 -1.25 -10.37
CA GLU A 82 -24.13 -2.48 -11.16
C GLU A 82 -24.37 -3.72 -10.28
N THR A 83 -23.73 -3.75 -9.11
CA THR A 83 -23.75 -4.92 -8.20
C THR A 83 -24.33 -4.60 -6.83
N SER A 84 -24.78 -3.37 -6.60
CA SER A 84 -25.24 -2.85 -5.30
C SER A 84 -24.22 -3.04 -4.16
N SER A 85 -22.94 -3.11 -4.48
CA SER A 85 -21.92 -3.48 -3.51
C SER A 85 -21.34 -2.26 -2.79
N PRO A 86 -21.09 -2.35 -1.48
CA PRO A 86 -20.71 -1.20 -0.69
C PRO A 86 -19.26 -0.79 -0.97
N VAL A 87 -19.04 0.52 -1.08
CA VAL A 87 -17.75 1.13 -1.44
C VAL A 87 -17.43 2.36 -0.62
N THR A 88 -16.15 2.71 -0.63
CA THR A 88 -15.63 3.99 -0.16
C THR A 88 -14.91 4.68 -1.31
N LEU A 89 -15.25 5.93 -1.60
CA LEU A 89 -14.58 6.75 -2.62
C LEU A 89 -13.83 7.88 -1.93
N LEU A 90 -12.57 8.07 -2.30
CA LEU A 90 -11.73 9.17 -1.86
C LEU A 90 -11.54 10.13 -3.04
N ALA A 91 -11.92 11.39 -2.88
CA ALA A 91 -11.78 12.39 -3.93
C ALA A 91 -10.65 13.36 -3.60
N PHE A 92 -9.69 13.47 -4.52
CA PHE A 92 -8.53 14.34 -4.43
C PHE A 92 -8.57 15.36 -5.57
N GLU A 93 -8.27 16.63 -5.29
CA GLU A 93 -8.23 17.66 -6.33
C GLU A 93 -7.17 17.32 -7.40
N LYS A 94 -7.58 17.29 -8.67
CA LYS A 94 -6.73 16.93 -9.82
C LYS A 94 -5.63 17.95 -10.07
N SER A 95 -5.84 19.21 -9.66
CA SER A 95 -4.86 20.30 -9.72
C SER A 95 -3.50 19.94 -9.11
N ARG A 96 -3.44 18.91 -8.26
CA ARG A 96 -2.23 18.43 -7.56
C ARG A 96 -1.38 17.41 -8.34
N GLN A 97 -1.65 17.14 -9.63
CA GLN A 97 -0.97 16.13 -10.45
C GLN A 97 -0.68 14.84 -9.66
N VAL A 98 -1.75 14.28 -9.10
CA VAL A 98 -1.67 13.19 -8.14
C VAL A 98 -1.46 11.87 -8.87
N SER A 99 -0.41 11.13 -8.52
CA SER A 99 -0.30 9.70 -8.81
C SER A 99 -0.60 8.92 -7.54
N VAL A 100 -1.67 8.13 -7.58
CA VAL A 100 -2.00 7.16 -6.52
C VAL A 100 -1.03 6.00 -6.68
N GLN A 101 -0.10 5.85 -5.75
CA GLN A 101 0.59 4.58 -5.54
C GLN A 101 -0.07 3.89 -4.35
N ALA A 102 -1.29 3.44 -4.59
CA ALA A 102 -1.74 2.27 -3.85
C ALA A 102 -0.83 1.12 -4.31
N MET A 103 -0.45 0.22 -3.41
CA MET A 103 -0.01 -1.11 -3.86
C MET A 103 -1.02 -1.58 -4.91
N ASP A 104 -0.58 -2.28 -5.97
CA ASP A 104 -1.47 -2.96 -6.93
C ASP A 104 -2.26 -4.10 -6.26
N HIS A 105 -2.80 -3.83 -5.08
CA HIS A 105 -3.84 -4.58 -4.45
C HIS A 105 -5.05 -4.45 -5.36
N ARG A 106 -5.56 -5.60 -5.80
CA ARG A 106 -6.72 -5.73 -6.71
C ARG A 106 -7.96 -4.99 -6.23
N THR A 107 -7.95 -4.55 -4.97
CA THR A 107 -9.05 -3.88 -4.30
C THR A 107 -9.06 -2.36 -4.40
N VAL A 108 -7.98 -1.75 -4.87
CA VAL A 108 -7.91 -0.29 -5.00
C VAL A 108 -7.92 0.08 -6.47
N LEU A 109 -8.90 0.87 -6.88
CA LEU A 109 -8.97 1.45 -8.21
C LEU A 109 -8.87 2.97 -8.15
N SER A 110 -8.52 3.59 -9.27
CA SER A 110 -8.62 5.03 -9.40
C SER A 110 -9.05 5.43 -10.80
N PHE A 111 -9.79 6.53 -10.91
CA PHE A 111 -10.19 7.14 -12.16
C PHE A 111 -10.23 8.67 -12.01
N VAL A 112 -10.14 9.39 -13.12
CA VAL A 112 -10.22 10.86 -13.13
C VAL A 112 -11.64 11.27 -13.48
N ASP A 113 -12.31 11.96 -12.57
CA ASP A 113 -13.59 12.61 -12.83
C ASP A 113 -13.37 14.04 -13.32
N SER A 114 -13.63 14.27 -14.61
CA SER A 114 -13.46 15.59 -15.22
C SER A 114 -14.51 16.60 -14.77
N SER A 115 -15.69 16.15 -14.35
CA SER A 115 -16.77 17.05 -13.91
C SER A 115 -16.46 17.70 -12.56
N ARG A 116 -15.77 16.96 -11.69
CA ARG A 116 -15.34 17.38 -10.35
C ARG A 116 -13.91 17.87 -10.29
N ASP A 117 -13.20 17.83 -11.41
CA ASP A 117 -11.75 18.06 -11.50
C ASP A 117 -10.99 17.30 -10.39
N ALA A 118 -11.30 16.01 -10.24
CA ALA A 118 -10.81 15.18 -9.14
C ALA A 118 -10.24 13.84 -9.61
N LEU A 119 -9.18 13.39 -8.95
CA LEU A 119 -8.77 11.99 -8.94
C LEU A 119 -9.57 11.26 -7.87
N VAL A 120 -10.30 10.24 -8.27
CA VAL A 120 -11.14 9.44 -7.38
C VAL A 120 -10.50 8.09 -7.18
N VAL A 121 -10.25 7.72 -5.92
CA VAL A 121 -9.79 6.39 -5.52
C VAL A 121 -10.97 5.60 -4.97
N VAL A 122 -11.19 4.40 -5.49
CA VAL A 122 -12.27 3.51 -5.08
C VAL A 122 -11.69 2.38 -4.27
N LEU A 123 -12.28 2.15 -3.09
CA LEU A 123 -11.88 1.16 -2.11
C LEU A 123 -13.10 0.30 -1.72
N PRO A 124 -12.87 -0.90 -1.15
CA PRO A 124 -13.91 -1.61 -0.43
C PRO A 124 -14.51 -0.72 0.67
N ARG A 125 -15.72 -1.06 1.09
CA ARG A 125 -16.35 -0.36 2.21
C ARG A 125 -15.48 -0.50 3.45
N GLY A 126 -15.14 0.64 4.06
CA GLY A 126 -14.23 0.68 5.20
C GLY A 126 -14.13 2.07 5.80
N THR A 127 -13.27 2.20 6.80
CA THR A 127 -12.88 3.48 7.40
C THR A 127 -11.61 3.96 6.74
N VAL A 128 -11.49 5.28 6.59
CA VAL A 128 -10.27 5.93 6.11
C VAL A 128 -9.88 6.98 7.12
N SER A 129 -8.60 6.99 7.50
CA SER A 129 -8.07 7.93 8.49
C SER A 129 -6.69 8.40 8.10
N SER A 130 -6.35 9.61 8.50
CA SER A 130 -4.98 10.11 8.48
C SER A 130 -4.04 9.18 9.25
N VAL A 131 -2.81 8.97 8.76
CA VAL A 131 -1.77 8.25 9.52
C VAL A 131 -1.51 8.90 10.88
N SER A 132 -1.61 10.23 10.97
CA SER A 132 -1.42 10.97 12.22
C SER A 132 -2.48 10.66 13.28
N ASN A 133 -3.68 10.28 12.86
CA ASN A 133 -4.81 10.00 13.75
C ASN A 133 -5.04 8.51 14.02
N CYS A 134 -4.21 7.63 13.45
CA CYS A 134 -4.46 6.20 13.53
C CYS A 134 -4.14 5.60 14.93
N SER A 135 -4.78 4.46 15.22
CA SER A 135 -4.60 3.70 16.47
C SER A 135 -3.64 2.51 16.34
N LEU A 136 -2.88 2.43 15.23
CA LEU A 136 -2.01 1.29 14.91
C LEU A 136 -0.82 1.11 15.86
N HIS A 137 -0.40 2.15 16.60
CA HIS A 137 0.70 2.12 17.58
C HIS A 137 0.62 0.96 18.59
N THR A 138 -0.58 0.41 18.84
CA THR A 138 -0.80 -0.73 19.73
C THR A 138 -0.42 -2.09 19.13
N SER A 139 -0.20 -2.17 17.82
CA SER A 139 0.19 -3.38 17.11
C SER A 139 1.45 -3.14 16.27
N PRO A 140 2.64 -3.51 16.80
CA PRO A 140 3.89 -3.41 16.06
C PRO A 140 3.84 -4.08 14.68
N GLN A 141 3.16 -5.22 14.56
CA GLN A 141 3.03 -5.95 13.29
C GLN A 141 2.25 -5.14 12.25
N HIS A 142 1.17 -4.47 12.64
CA HIS A 142 0.44 -3.59 11.72
C HIS A 142 1.28 -2.38 11.31
N VAL A 143 2.07 -1.81 12.23
CA VAL A 143 2.98 -0.71 11.91
C VAL A 143 4.06 -1.16 10.92
N ALA A 144 4.68 -2.33 11.13
CA ALA A 144 5.65 -2.91 10.21
C ALA A 144 5.03 -3.15 8.82
N TYR A 145 3.81 -3.68 8.78
CA TYR A 145 3.09 -3.92 7.53
C TYR A 145 2.79 -2.63 6.74
N ILE A 146 2.35 -1.57 7.42
CA ILE A 146 2.15 -0.27 6.79
C ILE A 146 3.46 0.34 6.29
N LEU A 147 4.54 0.22 7.07
CA LEU A 147 5.86 0.72 6.66
C LEU A 147 6.42 -0.05 5.46
N LEU A 148 6.18 -1.36 5.38
CA LEU A 148 6.54 -2.15 4.20
C LEU A 148 5.84 -1.62 2.94
N GLN A 149 4.55 -1.30 3.03
CA GLN A 149 3.80 -0.71 1.92
C GLN A 149 4.37 0.67 1.55
N LEU A 150 4.60 1.54 2.54
CA LEU A 150 5.17 2.87 2.33
C LEU A 150 6.53 2.78 1.64
N ILE A 151 7.46 1.98 2.19
CA ILE A 151 8.80 1.83 1.64
C ILE A 151 8.74 1.27 0.22
N GLY A 152 7.90 0.26 -0.04
CA GLY A 152 7.71 -0.28 -1.38
C GLY A 152 7.23 0.76 -2.39
N THR A 153 6.30 1.62 -1.99
CA THR A 153 5.84 2.77 -2.78
C THR A 153 6.97 3.78 -3.03
N LEU A 154 7.71 4.17 -1.99
CA LEU A 154 8.79 5.14 -2.14
C LEU A 154 9.98 4.61 -2.96
N GLU A 155 10.30 3.30 -2.88
CA GLU A 155 11.30 2.67 -3.76
C GLU A 155 10.89 2.76 -5.24
N SER A 156 9.60 2.57 -5.55
CA SER A 156 9.08 2.73 -6.91
C SER A 156 9.23 4.16 -7.42
N LEU A 157 8.99 5.15 -6.55
CA LEU A 157 9.25 6.57 -6.84
C LEU A 157 10.75 6.84 -7.03
N GLN A 158 11.61 6.25 -6.20
CA GLN A 158 13.08 6.37 -6.32
C GLN A 158 13.58 5.82 -7.66
N CYS A 159 13.09 4.66 -8.08
CA CYS A 159 13.37 4.08 -9.40
C CYS A 159 12.90 4.97 -10.55
N SER A 160 11.85 5.77 -10.33
CA SER A 160 11.35 6.77 -11.28
C SER A 160 12.13 8.10 -11.25
N GLY A 161 13.20 8.19 -10.45
CA GLY A 161 14.07 9.36 -10.34
C GLY A 161 13.65 10.40 -9.28
N ILE A 162 12.63 10.11 -8.47
CA ILE A 162 12.14 11.02 -7.43
C ILE A 162 12.96 10.80 -6.16
N THR A 163 13.52 11.87 -5.59
CA THR A 163 14.38 11.78 -4.39
C THR A 163 13.79 12.47 -3.16
N ARG A 164 12.74 13.28 -3.34
CA ARG A 164 12.13 14.10 -2.28
C ARG A 164 10.62 14.15 -2.43
N VAL A 165 9.94 14.34 -1.31
CA VAL A 165 8.48 14.37 -1.20
C VAL A 165 8.00 15.72 -0.71
N ASP A 166 6.81 16.14 -1.13
CA ASP A 166 6.18 17.35 -0.61
C ASP A 166 5.53 17.10 0.77
N ARG A 167 5.81 17.96 1.77
CA ARG A 167 5.19 17.92 3.11
C ARG A 167 3.94 18.78 3.25
N THR A 168 3.67 19.65 2.29
CA THR A 168 2.54 20.59 2.36
C THR A 168 1.19 19.88 2.27
N ILE A 169 1.18 18.64 1.78
CA ILE A 169 0.01 17.81 1.59
C ILE A 169 0.20 16.56 2.43
N GLU A 170 -0.80 16.25 3.26
CA GLU A 170 -0.86 14.92 3.87
C GLU A 170 -0.98 13.91 2.73
N ASN A 171 -0.04 12.98 2.63
CA ASN A 171 0.07 12.06 1.50
C ASN A 171 -0.22 10.60 1.87
N CYS A 172 -0.48 10.34 3.15
CA CYS A 172 -0.59 8.99 3.71
C CYS A 172 -1.91 8.85 4.45
N TRP A 173 -2.80 8.00 3.94
CA TRP A 173 -4.02 7.61 4.61
C TRP A 173 -4.04 6.11 4.83
N LEU A 174 -4.71 5.70 5.89
CA LEU A 174 -4.93 4.31 6.24
C LEU A 174 -6.39 3.97 5.99
N ALA A 175 -6.58 3.01 5.11
CA ALA A 175 -7.87 2.43 4.81
C ALA A 175 -7.98 1.07 5.48
N GLN A 176 -9.04 0.86 6.26
CA GLN A 176 -9.29 -0.39 6.98
C GLN A 176 -10.70 -0.89 6.66
N TRP A 177 -10.83 -2.18 6.38
CA TRP A 177 -12.12 -2.83 6.13
C TRP A 177 -12.12 -4.22 6.79
N ASP A 178 -13.32 -4.72 7.09
CA ASP A 178 -13.60 -5.69 8.16
C ASP A 178 -12.71 -6.94 8.20
N GLU A 179 -12.29 -7.46 7.04
CA GLU A 179 -11.55 -8.72 6.94
C GLU A 179 -10.05 -8.56 6.65
N HIS A 180 -9.56 -7.33 6.45
CA HIS A 180 -8.19 -7.11 5.97
C HIS A 180 -7.36 -6.26 6.92
N GLN A 181 -6.05 -6.55 6.91
CA GLN A 181 -5.06 -5.68 7.52
C GLN A 181 -5.14 -4.26 6.93
N PRO A 182 -4.86 -3.23 7.73
CA PRO A 182 -4.91 -1.84 7.27
C PRO A 182 -4.03 -1.67 6.03
N GLN A 183 -4.57 -0.97 5.03
CA GLN A 183 -3.88 -0.69 3.77
C GLN A 183 -3.49 0.78 3.72
N LEU A 184 -2.29 1.04 3.20
CA LEU A 184 -1.80 2.38 2.95
C LEU A 184 -2.33 2.87 1.61
N VAL A 185 -3.06 3.98 1.64
CA VAL A 185 -3.35 4.79 0.46
C VAL A 185 -2.34 5.92 0.44
N TYR A 186 -1.38 5.82 -0.48
CA TYR A 186 -0.35 6.83 -0.65
C TYR A 186 -0.58 7.66 -1.91
N LEU A 187 -0.56 8.98 -1.75
CA LEU A 187 -0.60 9.91 -2.85
C LEU A 187 0.74 10.61 -3.03
N HIS A 188 1.27 10.52 -4.23
CA HIS A 188 2.36 11.36 -4.64
C HIS A 188 1.83 12.52 -5.47
N CYS A 189 1.92 13.74 -4.94
CA CYS A 189 1.62 14.96 -5.68
C CYS A 189 2.87 15.43 -6.42
N LYS A 190 2.82 15.50 -7.76
CA LYS A 190 3.85 16.24 -8.51
C LYS A 190 3.57 17.73 -8.31
N SER A 191 4.57 18.49 -7.85
CA SER A 191 4.41 19.93 -7.64
C SER A 191 3.81 20.58 -8.88
N ALA A 192 2.58 21.12 -8.74
CA ALA A 192 1.78 21.62 -9.86
C ALA A 192 2.32 22.94 -10.42
N SER A 193 3.23 23.60 -9.71
CA SER A 193 3.89 24.81 -10.17
C SER A 193 5.32 24.48 -10.57
N GLY A 194 5.73 24.86 -11.78
CA GLY A 194 7.14 25.05 -12.12
C GLY A 194 7.85 26.13 -11.29
N VAL A 195 7.29 26.51 -10.14
CA VAL A 195 7.93 27.32 -9.12
C VAL A 195 8.68 26.33 -8.22
N PRO A 196 10.02 26.32 -8.24
CA PRO A 196 10.79 25.51 -7.31
C PRO A 196 10.44 25.94 -5.89
N THR A 197 9.73 25.08 -5.15
CA THR A 197 9.75 25.16 -3.70
C THR A 197 11.22 25.17 -3.28
N PRO A 198 11.65 26.04 -2.36
CA PRO A 198 13.04 26.13 -1.97
C PRO A 198 13.51 24.73 -1.57
N HIS A 199 14.50 24.20 -2.29
CA HIS A 199 14.96 22.82 -2.17
C HIS A 199 15.35 22.41 -0.73
N GLY A 200 15.43 23.34 0.23
CA GLY A 200 15.66 23.06 1.64
C GLY A 200 14.44 22.61 2.46
N SER A 201 13.20 22.68 1.96
CA SER A 201 12.00 22.37 2.77
C SER A 201 11.38 20.98 2.54
N GLN A 202 11.82 20.26 1.51
CA GLN A 202 11.25 18.95 1.16
C GLN A 202 12.10 17.81 1.74
N PRO A 203 11.50 16.90 2.53
CA PRO A 203 12.22 15.76 3.07
C PRO A 203 12.71 14.81 1.97
N SER A 204 13.83 14.15 2.24
CA SER A 204 14.21 12.94 1.50
C SER A 204 13.18 11.83 1.71
N LEU A 205 13.20 10.81 0.83
CA LEU A 205 12.33 9.64 1.00
C LEU A 205 12.55 8.97 2.36
N CYS A 206 13.82 8.83 2.80
CA CYS A 206 14.17 8.28 4.11
C CYS A 206 13.59 9.11 5.26
N GLN A 207 13.74 10.44 5.21
CA GLN A 207 13.17 11.34 6.21
C GLN A 207 11.64 11.29 6.25
N HIS A 208 11.00 11.04 5.10
CA HIS A 208 9.55 10.85 5.04
C HIS A 208 9.12 9.54 5.72
N VAL A 209 9.84 8.43 5.50
CA VAL A 209 9.60 7.17 6.21
C VAL A 209 9.79 7.34 7.72
N GLN A 210 10.87 8.00 8.14
CA GLN A 210 11.15 8.26 9.56
C GLN A 210 10.02 9.05 10.23
N ALA A 211 9.60 10.15 9.61
CA ALA A 211 8.49 10.96 10.11
C ALA A 211 7.18 10.14 10.21
N THR A 212 6.90 9.32 9.20
CA THR A 212 5.70 8.48 9.18
C THR A 212 5.75 7.37 10.23
N LEU A 213 6.91 6.75 10.44
CA LEU A 213 7.14 5.75 11.49
C LEU A 213 6.90 6.34 12.89
N LEU A 214 7.43 7.53 13.17
CA LEU A 214 7.18 8.23 14.43
C LEU A 214 5.69 8.55 14.63
N GLN A 215 4.99 8.97 13.58
CA GLN A 215 3.54 9.20 13.61
C GLN A 215 2.75 7.91 13.90
N LEU A 216 3.06 6.81 13.21
CA LEU A 216 2.41 5.52 13.39
C LEU A 216 2.57 4.96 14.81
N LEU A 217 3.73 5.21 15.43
CA LEU A 217 4.04 4.78 16.81
C LEU A 217 3.62 5.81 17.87
N ARG A 218 3.15 7.00 17.47
CA ARG A 218 2.88 8.14 18.36
C ARG A 218 4.09 8.53 19.22
N CYS A 219 5.29 8.37 18.67
CA CYS A 219 6.54 8.78 19.30
C CYS A 219 6.89 10.19 18.86
N SER A 220 7.42 11.00 19.78
CA SER A 220 7.86 12.35 19.46
C SER A 220 9.35 12.40 19.09
N LYS A 221 10.13 11.43 19.58
CA LYS A 221 11.59 11.35 19.38
C LYS A 221 12.07 9.91 19.26
N ASP A 222 13.22 9.73 18.61
CA ASP A 222 13.89 8.43 18.43
C ASP A 222 14.23 7.74 19.75
N SER A 223 14.50 8.53 20.81
CA SER A 223 14.77 8.02 22.16
C SER A 223 13.61 7.21 22.75
N ASP A 224 12.40 7.42 22.27
CA ASP A 224 11.21 6.74 22.78
C ASP A 224 11.17 5.27 22.30
N LEU A 225 11.80 4.97 21.15
CA LEU A 225 11.78 3.67 20.49
C LEU A 225 12.68 2.62 21.17
N SER A 226 13.81 3.06 21.72
CA SER A 226 14.78 2.17 22.36
C SER A 226 14.34 1.66 23.73
N SER A 227 13.35 2.32 24.33
CA SER A 227 12.82 2.00 25.66
C SER A 227 11.80 0.85 25.67
N GLN A 228 11.16 0.57 24.53
CA GLN A 228 10.10 -0.44 24.43
C GLN A 228 10.60 -1.69 23.68
N SER A 229 10.54 -2.85 24.34
CA SER A 229 11.07 -4.11 23.79
C SER A 229 10.45 -4.52 22.45
N GLY A 230 9.17 -4.16 22.21
CA GLY A 230 8.45 -4.43 20.96
C GLY A 230 8.86 -3.54 19.79
N PHE A 231 9.58 -2.44 20.02
CA PHE A 231 9.91 -1.43 19.00
C PHE A 231 11.39 -1.39 18.61
N LYS A 232 12.20 -2.32 19.11
CA LYS A 232 13.65 -2.39 18.80
C LYS A 232 13.94 -2.43 17.30
N ILE A 233 13.14 -3.18 16.53
CA ILE A 233 13.28 -3.24 15.07
C ILE A 233 13.10 -1.87 14.42
N PHE A 234 12.16 -1.06 14.93
CA PHE A 234 11.89 0.28 14.43
C PHE A 234 13.02 1.25 14.78
N GLY A 235 13.66 1.07 15.94
CA GLY A 235 14.90 1.81 16.26
C GLY A 235 16.01 1.54 15.26
N ILE A 236 16.25 0.27 14.91
CA ILE A 236 17.25 -0.12 13.90
C ILE A 236 16.89 0.46 12.52
N VAL A 237 15.61 0.40 12.14
CA VAL A 237 15.14 1.00 10.88
C VAL A 237 15.36 2.52 10.88
N MET A 238 15.07 3.21 11.99
CA MET A 238 15.32 4.65 12.10
C MET A 238 16.80 5.00 11.90
N GLU A 239 17.70 4.31 12.60
CA GLU A 239 19.16 4.51 12.48
C GLU A 239 19.64 4.29 11.04
N LEU A 240 19.15 3.24 10.39
CA LEU A 240 19.51 2.91 9.02
C LEU A 240 19.03 3.97 8.02
N LEU A 241 17.86 4.57 8.26
CA LEU A 241 17.32 5.63 7.41
C LEU A 241 18.04 6.98 7.62
N VAL A 242 18.64 7.23 8.79
CA VAL A 242 19.46 8.46 9.05
C VAL A 242 20.66 8.53 8.12
N GLU A 243 21.22 7.39 7.72
CA GLU A 243 22.41 7.36 6.86
C GLU A 243 22.13 7.88 5.43
N GLU A 244 20.86 7.99 5.03
CA GLU A 244 20.40 8.43 3.70
C GLU A 244 21.11 7.74 2.52
N LYS A 245 21.61 6.51 2.72
CA LYS A 245 22.24 5.72 1.66
C LYS A 245 21.21 5.36 0.58
N PRO A 246 21.61 5.22 -0.69
CA PRO A 246 20.70 4.86 -1.77
C PRO A 246 19.95 3.53 -1.55
N GLN A 247 20.54 2.62 -0.78
CA GLN A 247 20.02 1.30 -0.45
C GLN A 247 19.29 1.26 0.90
N ALA A 248 19.20 2.39 1.62
CA ALA A 248 18.62 2.43 2.96
C ALA A 248 17.16 1.98 2.96
N LEU A 249 16.35 2.42 1.98
CA LEU A 249 14.96 1.95 1.85
C LEU A 249 14.89 0.43 1.64
N SER A 250 15.74 -0.12 0.77
CA SER A 250 15.76 -1.56 0.48
C SER A 250 16.17 -2.40 1.68
N TRP A 251 17.16 -1.95 2.46
CA TRP A 251 17.55 -2.65 3.69
C TRP A 251 16.49 -2.52 4.79
N ALA A 252 15.87 -1.34 4.95
CA ALA A 252 14.77 -1.15 5.88
C ALA A 252 13.58 -2.07 5.54
N LYS A 253 13.24 -2.19 4.26
CA LYS A 253 12.23 -3.13 3.76
C LYS A 253 12.58 -4.57 4.10
N LEU A 254 13.81 -4.99 3.85
CA LEU A 254 14.28 -6.33 4.15
C LEU A 254 14.13 -6.64 5.65
N LEU A 255 14.56 -5.73 6.52
CA LEU A 255 14.43 -5.88 7.97
C LEU A 255 12.97 -6.05 8.42
N LEU A 256 12.06 -5.26 7.86
CA LEU A 256 10.64 -5.33 8.20
C LEU A 256 9.95 -6.59 7.62
N GLN A 257 10.46 -7.18 6.54
CA GLN A 257 9.93 -8.44 5.99
C GLN A 257 10.20 -9.65 6.89
N TYR A 258 11.24 -9.57 7.74
CA TYR A 258 11.62 -10.64 8.68
C TYR A 258 11.13 -10.41 10.10
N TYR A 259 10.31 -9.37 10.33
CA TYR A 259 9.70 -9.05 11.63
C TYR A 259 8.33 -9.72 11.78
#